data_AF-A0A9P5SY20-F1
#
_entry.id   AF-A0A9P5SY20-F1
#
_cell.length_a   1.000
_cell.length_b   1.000
_cell.length_c   1.000
_cell.angle_alpha   90.00
_cell.angle_beta   90.00
_cell.angle_gamma   90.00
#
_symmetry.space_group_name_H-M   'P 1'
#
loop_
_entity.id
_entity.type
_entity.pdbx_description
1 polymer ?
#
loop_
_entity_poly.entity_id
_entity_poly.type
_entity_poly.pdbx_seq_one_letter_code
_entity_poly.pdbx_strand_id
1 'polypeptide(L)'
;MVATGSPFTASTGEREPMDLEHDADEHTVEAPEPEGPRMTRLRGILNKSLQETIKVSNYNAICECFPVLAAANPEELRLVHEQVCHFLNHEVNVEFEKIIQERNIIFKLNGLDRLIADAKSKGMTVGSRTISNVAPEAAVRARTVPAKEAEIERLRAELERVRLDNRRLGSALNQSKAEQASIKYELLEAYNEFQEGVSITASIPIRDMEQLFESASLHVQDP
;
A
#
# COMPACT_ATOMS: atom_id res chain seq x y z
N MET A 1 -5.91 -57.71 23.69
CA MET A 1 -5.85 -56.24 23.55
C MET A 1 -5.57 -55.96 22.08
N VAL A 2 -6.54 -56.22 21.20
CA VAL A 2 -7.49 -55.26 20.62
C VAL A 2 -6.78 -54.06 20.00
N ALA A 3 -6.56 -54.17 18.69
CA ALA A 3 -6.29 -53.07 17.79
C ALA A 3 -7.58 -52.26 17.56
N THR A 4 -7.48 -50.94 17.62
CA THR A 4 -8.52 -50.03 17.12
C THR A 4 -7.85 -48.92 16.34
N GLY A 5 -7.78 -49.11 15.02
CA GLY A 5 -7.82 -47.99 14.08
C GLY A 5 -9.27 -47.54 13.92
N SER A 6 -9.45 -46.24 13.68
CA SER A 6 -10.56 -45.54 13.00
C SER A 6 -10.60 -44.07 13.46
N PRO A 7 -11.19 -43.14 12.69
CA PRO A 7 -11.11 -43.00 11.24
C PRO A 7 -10.89 -41.55 10.78
N PHE A 8 -10.38 -41.42 9.56
CA PHE A 8 -10.44 -40.24 8.71
C PHE A 8 -11.92 -39.88 8.42
N THR A 9 -12.38 -38.73 8.89
CA THR A 9 -13.70 -38.20 8.56
C THR A 9 -13.57 -37.21 7.40
N ALA A 10 -14.00 -37.65 6.22
CA ALA A 10 -14.27 -36.80 5.08
C ALA A 10 -15.48 -35.91 5.39
N SER A 11 -15.25 -34.60 5.50
CA SER A 11 -16.32 -33.59 5.39
C SER A 11 -16.51 -33.29 3.92
N THR A 12 -17.67 -33.69 3.40
CA THR A 12 -18.11 -33.45 2.04
C THR A 12 -19.16 -32.36 2.09
N GLY A 13 -18.95 -31.31 1.30
CA GLY A 13 -20.03 -30.53 0.70
C GLY A 13 -20.49 -29.32 1.49
N GLU A 14 -19.99 -28.16 1.09
CA GLU A 14 -20.80 -26.96 0.85
C GLU A 14 -20.06 -26.16 -0.24
N ARG A 15 -20.53 -26.32 -1.49
CA ARG A 15 -20.19 -25.43 -2.61
C ARG A 15 -21.18 -24.27 -2.52
N GLU A 16 -20.75 -23.16 -1.94
CA GLU A 16 -21.42 -21.88 -2.15
C GLU A 16 -21.07 -21.33 -3.55
N PRO A 17 -22.07 -20.85 -4.32
CA PRO A 17 -21.85 -20.31 -5.65
C PRO A 17 -21.82 -18.78 -5.66
N MET A 18 -20.98 -18.22 -6.54
CA MET A 18 -20.90 -16.80 -6.94
C MET A 18 -20.43 -15.87 -5.80
N ASP A 19 -19.38 -15.09 -5.99
CA ASP A 19 -19.44 -13.94 -6.88
C ASP A 19 -18.21 -13.81 -7.78
N LEU A 20 -18.49 -13.75 -9.08
CA LEU A 20 -17.60 -13.13 -10.04
C LEU A 20 -17.59 -11.64 -9.72
N GLU A 21 -16.59 -11.19 -8.96
CA GLU A 21 -16.20 -9.80 -8.95
C GLU A 21 -15.71 -9.45 -10.36
N HIS A 22 -16.68 -8.96 -11.13
CA HIS A 22 -16.46 -8.16 -12.31
C HIS A 22 -15.65 -6.96 -11.82
N ASP A 23 -14.35 -6.93 -12.11
CA ASP A 23 -13.55 -5.70 -12.12
C ASP A 23 -14.17 -4.78 -13.18
N ALA A 24 -15.30 -4.20 -12.80
CA ALA A 24 -15.87 -3.04 -13.44
C ALA A 24 -14.81 -1.96 -13.28
N ASP A 25 -14.31 -1.52 -14.42
CA ASP A 25 -13.59 -0.27 -14.63
C ASP A 25 -14.36 0.84 -13.89
N GLU A 26 -14.02 1.01 -12.61
CA GLU A 26 -14.54 2.07 -11.76
C GLU A 26 -13.87 3.32 -12.31
N HIS A 27 -14.54 3.92 -13.29
CA HIS A 27 -14.28 5.26 -13.76
C HIS A 27 -14.66 6.18 -12.59
N THR A 28 -13.79 6.22 -11.57
CA THR A 28 -13.85 7.19 -10.50
C THR A 28 -13.91 8.53 -11.18
N VAL A 29 -15.09 9.16 -11.10
CA VAL A 29 -15.30 10.54 -11.53
C VAL A 29 -14.59 11.40 -10.51
N GLU A 30 -13.26 11.42 -10.60
CA GLU A 30 -12.41 12.40 -9.93
C GLU A 30 -12.88 13.79 -10.37
N ALA A 31 -12.91 14.73 -9.42
CA ALA A 31 -13.24 16.13 -9.64
C ALA A 31 -12.50 16.66 -10.89
N PRO A 32 -13.10 17.58 -11.68
CA PRO A 32 -12.50 18.04 -12.92
C PRO A 32 -11.09 18.57 -12.64
N GLU A 33 -10.08 17.82 -13.09
CA GLU A 33 -8.69 18.23 -12.91
C GLU A 33 -8.51 19.62 -13.53
N PRO A 34 -7.80 20.54 -12.87
CA PRO A 34 -7.56 21.87 -13.41
C PRO A 34 -6.84 21.76 -14.76
N GLU A 35 -7.24 22.63 -15.69
CA GLU A 35 -6.66 22.62 -17.04
C GLU A 35 -5.17 22.94 -16.99
N GLY A 36 -4.34 22.01 -17.45
CA GLY A 36 -2.90 22.20 -17.57
C GLY A 36 -2.50 23.16 -18.70
N PRO A 37 -1.23 23.62 -18.71
CA PRO A 37 -0.74 24.60 -19.69
C PRO A 37 -0.85 24.13 -21.14
N ARG A 38 -0.76 22.82 -21.40
CA ARG A 38 -0.98 22.26 -22.73
C ARG A 38 -2.45 22.27 -23.14
N MET A 39 -3.36 22.00 -22.22
CA MET A 39 -4.79 22.03 -22.50
C MET A 39 -5.23 23.44 -22.88
N THR A 40 -4.78 24.46 -22.14
CA THR A 40 -5.05 25.87 -22.47
C THR A 40 -4.53 26.24 -23.86
N ARG A 41 -3.32 25.77 -24.21
CA ARG A 41 -2.76 26.00 -25.56
C ARG A 41 -3.56 25.29 -26.65
N LEU A 42 -3.99 24.05 -26.41
CA LEU A 42 -4.82 23.30 -27.36
C LEU A 42 -6.14 24.02 -27.61
N ARG A 43 -6.84 24.45 -26.54
CA ARG A 43 -8.06 25.27 -26.64
C ARG A 43 -7.82 26.56 -27.42
N GLY A 44 -6.71 27.24 -27.15
CA GLY A 44 -6.33 28.46 -27.88
C GLY A 44 -6.16 28.22 -29.38
N ILE A 45 -5.51 27.11 -29.77
CA ILE A 45 -5.32 26.74 -31.17
C ILE A 45 -6.65 26.36 -31.82
N LEU A 46 -7.49 25.54 -31.16
CA LEU A 46 -8.80 25.14 -31.68
C LEU A 46 -9.70 26.34 -31.96
N ASN A 47 -9.79 27.26 -30.99
CA ASN A 47 -10.56 28.49 -31.14
C ASN A 47 -10.02 29.37 -32.28
N LYS A 48 -8.69 29.51 -32.36
CA LYS A 48 -8.06 30.31 -33.42
C LYS A 48 -8.32 29.69 -34.80
N SER A 49 -8.24 28.38 -34.93
CA SER A 49 -8.53 27.67 -36.18
C SER A 49 -9.98 27.85 -36.60
N LEU A 50 -10.93 27.70 -35.67
CA LEU A 50 -12.35 27.92 -35.96
C LEU A 50 -12.64 29.37 -36.42
N GLN A 51 -12.06 30.36 -35.73
CA GLN A 51 -12.18 31.76 -36.13
C GLN A 51 -11.62 32.01 -37.53
N GLU A 52 -10.49 31.40 -37.87
CA GLU A 52 -9.89 31.56 -39.19
C GLU A 52 -10.74 30.91 -40.29
N THR A 53 -11.34 29.74 -40.01
CA THR A 53 -12.31 29.10 -40.92
C THR A 53 -13.53 29.98 -41.17
N ILE A 54 -14.08 30.60 -40.12
CA ILE A 54 -15.23 31.50 -40.26
C ILE A 54 -14.86 32.75 -41.07
N LYS A 55 -13.66 33.32 -40.89
CA LYS A 55 -13.20 34.47 -41.68
C LYS A 55 -13.08 34.19 -43.18
N VAL A 56 -12.67 32.97 -43.55
CA VAL A 56 -12.60 32.56 -44.97
C VAL A 56 -14.00 32.53 -45.58
N SER A 57 -15.02 32.14 -44.80
CA SER A 57 -16.43 32.25 -45.17
C SER A 57 -16.93 33.69 -45.03
N ASN A 58 -16.35 34.60 -45.81
CA ASN A 58 -16.78 35.99 -45.85
C ASN A 58 -18.01 36.16 -46.76
N TYR A 59 -18.78 37.22 -46.51
CA TYR A 59 -20.00 37.52 -47.26
C TYR A 59 -19.75 37.73 -48.75
N ASN A 60 -18.60 38.32 -49.14
CA ASN A 60 -18.26 38.54 -50.55
C ASN A 60 -18.09 37.23 -51.31
N ALA A 61 -17.45 36.23 -50.70
CA ALA A 61 -17.29 34.90 -51.28
C ALA A 61 -18.66 34.22 -51.51
N ILE A 62 -19.62 34.42 -50.61
CA ILE A 62 -20.99 33.91 -50.78
C ILE A 62 -21.72 34.65 -51.88
N CYS A 63 -21.57 35.97 -51.99
CA CYS A 63 -22.13 36.75 -53.09
C CYS A 63 -21.57 36.33 -54.46
N GLU A 64 -20.28 36.01 -54.54
CA GLU A 64 -19.64 35.48 -55.76
C GLU A 64 -20.20 34.10 -56.15
N CYS A 65 -20.49 33.24 -55.17
CA CYS A 65 -21.09 31.93 -55.42
C CYS A 65 -22.59 32.00 -55.76
N PHE A 66 -23.31 33.02 -55.27
CA PHE A 66 -24.76 33.19 -55.45
C PHE A 66 -25.15 34.58 -56.00
N PRO A 67 -24.68 34.95 -57.20
CA PRO A 67 -24.83 36.32 -57.73
C PRO A 67 -26.29 36.71 -58.01
N VAL A 68 -27.12 35.75 -58.42
CA VAL A 68 -28.55 35.98 -58.70
C VAL A 68 -29.32 36.29 -57.42
N LEU A 69 -29.02 35.58 -56.33
CA LEU A 69 -29.68 35.76 -55.04
C LEU A 69 -29.21 37.02 -54.34
N ALA A 70 -27.91 37.35 -54.46
CA ALA A 70 -27.34 38.59 -53.94
C ALA A 70 -27.95 39.84 -54.59
N ALA A 71 -28.33 39.77 -55.87
CA ALA A 71 -29.02 40.86 -56.56
C ALA A 71 -30.51 40.96 -56.22
N ALA A 72 -31.17 39.83 -55.94
CA ALA A 72 -32.60 39.78 -55.63
C ALA A 72 -32.88 40.24 -54.19
N ASN A 73 -32.25 39.60 -53.19
CA ASN A 73 -32.50 39.80 -51.76
C ASN A 73 -31.18 39.78 -50.95
N PRO A 74 -30.40 40.89 -50.93
CA PRO A 74 -29.12 40.93 -50.20
C PRO A 74 -29.27 40.81 -48.68
N GLU A 75 -30.34 41.36 -48.09
CA GLU A 75 -30.56 41.29 -46.63
C GLU A 75 -30.85 39.86 -46.15
N GLU A 76 -31.64 39.10 -46.92
CA GLU A 76 -31.96 37.71 -46.60
C GLU A 76 -30.71 36.83 -46.70
N LEU A 77 -29.88 37.05 -47.73
CA LEU A 77 -28.62 36.34 -47.90
C LEU A 77 -27.63 36.65 -46.75
N ARG A 78 -27.59 37.90 -46.27
CA ARG A 78 -26.76 38.30 -45.13
C ARG A 78 -27.20 37.60 -43.85
N LEU A 79 -28.51 37.53 -43.62
CA LEU A 79 -29.08 36.85 -42.45
C LEU A 79 -28.79 35.34 -42.47
N VAL A 80 -28.93 34.69 -43.63
CA VAL A 80 -28.59 33.27 -43.80
C VAL A 80 -27.11 33.03 -43.56
N HIS A 81 -26.22 33.88 -44.09
CA HIS A 81 -24.78 33.78 -43.85
C HIS A 81 -24.46 33.88 -42.36
N GLU A 82 -25.00 34.89 -41.67
CA GLU A 82 -24.78 35.09 -40.23
C GLU A 82 -25.30 33.88 -39.42
N GLN A 83 -26.46 33.35 -39.78
CA GLN A 83 -27.03 32.16 -39.15
C GLN A 83 -26.14 30.92 -39.34
N VAL A 84 -25.61 30.70 -40.54
CA VAL A 84 -24.70 29.58 -40.83
C VAL A 84 -23.39 29.73 -40.06
N CYS A 85 -22.81 30.94 -40.02
CA CYS A 85 -21.59 31.20 -39.25
C CYS A 85 -21.81 31.00 -37.75
N HIS A 86 -22.95 31.45 -37.22
CA HIS A 86 -23.30 31.27 -35.81
C HIS A 86 -23.51 29.80 -35.47
N PHE A 87 -24.29 29.08 -36.29
CA PHE A 87 -24.53 27.65 -36.12
C PHE A 87 -23.22 26.85 -36.17
N LEU A 88 -22.38 27.09 -37.17
CA LEU A 88 -21.08 26.46 -37.28
C LEU A 88 -20.20 26.74 -36.05
N ASN A 89 -20.17 27.98 -35.57
CA ASN A 89 -19.41 28.33 -34.38
C ASN A 89 -19.90 27.59 -33.13
N HIS A 90 -21.22 27.54 -32.94
CA HIS A 90 -21.82 26.89 -31.78
C HIS A 90 -21.60 25.38 -31.79
N GLU A 91 -21.99 24.70 -32.86
CA GLU A 91 -21.92 23.24 -32.97
C GLU A 91 -20.49 22.73 -32.89
N VAL A 92 -19.53 23.41 -33.54
CA VAL A 92 -18.13 23.01 -33.47
C VAL A 92 -17.58 23.13 -32.06
N ASN A 93 -17.92 24.19 -31.31
CA ASN A 93 -17.50 24.33 -29.93
C ASN A 93 -18.12 23.26 -29.03
N VAL A 94 -19.40 22.94 -29.22
CA VAL A 94 -20.09 21.85 -28.50
C VAL A 94 -19.42 20.50 -28.78
N GLU A 95 -19.15 20.20 -30.05
CA GLU A 95 -18.48 18.95 -30.43
C GLU A 95 -17.02 18.89 -29.95
N PHE A 96 -16.30 20.03 -29.92
CA PHE A 96 -14.96 20.09 -29.31
C PHE A 96 -15.00 19.72 -27.83
N GLU A 97 -15.91 20.30 -27.05
CA GLU A 97 -16.02 19.96 -25.62
C GLU A 97 -16.40 18.49 -25.42
N LYS A 98 -17.31 17.97 -26.23
CA LYS A 98 -17.71 16.56 -26.20
C LYS A 98 -16.51 15.63 -26.46
N ILE A 99 -15.72 15.89 -27.49
CA ILE A 99 -14.51 15.11 -27.80
C ILE A 99 -13.48 15.21 -26.67
N ILE A 100 -13.30 16.39 -26.09
CA ILE A 100 -12.39 16.62 -24.96
C ILE A 100 -12.78 15.76 -23.77
N GLN A 101 -14.08 15.69 -23.45
CA GLN A 101 -14.63 14.87 -22.38
C GLN A 101 -14.53 13.37 -22.69
N GLU A 102 -15.05 12.92 -23.84
CA GLU A 102 -15.07 11.50 -24.23
C GLU A 102 -13.68 10.87 -24.27
N ARG A 103 -12.67 11.65 -24.66
CA ARG A 103 -11.29 11.15 -24.78
C ARG A 103 -10.47 11.38 -23.51
N ASN A 104 -11.04 12.00 -22.47
CA ASN A 104 -10.35 12.40 -21.25
C ASN A 104 -9.04 13.15 -21.55
N ILE A 105 -9.11 14.14 -22.46
CA ILE A 105 -7.91 14.82 -22.97
C ILE A 105 -7.19 15.58 -21.85
N ILE A 106 -7.93 16.20 -20.94
CA ILE A 106 -7.39 16.97 -19.81
C ILE A 106 -6.46 16.08 -18.97
N PHE A 107 -6.95 14.93 -18.52
CA PHE A 107 -6.19 13.96 -17.75
C PHE A 107 -4.93 13.48 -18.51
N LYS A 108 -5.08 13.16 -19.80
CA LYS A 108 -3.95 12.68 -20.62
C LYS A 108 -2.86 13.74 -20.82
N LEU A 109 -3.25 14.99 -21.09
CA LEU A 109 -2.30 16.09 -21.27
C LEU A 109 -1.64 16.48 -19.94
N ASN A 110 -2.39 16.50 -18.84
CA ASN A 110 -1.85 16.71 -17.51
C ASN A 110 -0.86 15.60 -17.12
N GLY A 111 -1.22 14.33 -17.37
CA GLY A 111 -0.34 13.18 -17.18
C GLY A 111 0.94 13.29 -18.00
N LEU A 112 0.84 13.73 -19.25
CA LEU A 112 2.02 14.00 -20.09
C LEU A 112 2.91 15.11 -19.50
N ASP A 113 2.32 16.21 -19.01
CA ASP A 113 3.07 17.29 -18.37
C ASP A 113 3.81 16.82 -17.11
N ARG A 114 3.17 15.98 -16.28
CA ARG A 114 3.82 15.33 -15.13
C ARG A 114 5.00 14.46 -15.57
N LEU A 115 4.80 13.60 -16.56
CA LEU A 115 5.87 12.73 -17.10
C LEU A 115 7.06 13.53 -17.66
N ILE A 116 6.79 14.65 -18.33
CA ILE A 116 7.84 15.54 -18.86
C ILE A 116 8.60 16.21 -17.71
N ALA A 117 7.90 16.66 -16.66
CA ALA A 117 8.53 17.24 -15.47
C ALA A 117 9.44 16.21 -14.77
N ASP A 118 8.97 14.97 -14.60
CA ASP A 118 9.74 13.86 -14.02
C ASP A 118 10.95 13.48 -14.87
N ALA A 119 10.81 13.44 -16.18
CA ALA A 119 11.93 13.16 -17.08
C ALA A 119 12.99 14.27 -17.01
N LYS A 120 12.56 15.53 -16.93
CA LYS A 120 13.47 16.68 -16.76
C LYS A 120 14.20 16.65 -15.43
N SER A 121 13.51 16.32 -14.33
CA SER A 121 14.13 16.23 -12.99
C SER A 121 15.18 15.12 -12.92
N LYS A 122 14.98 14.03 -13.68
CA LYS A 122 15.93 12.92 -13.84
C LYS A 122 17.07 13.18 -14.85
N GLY A 123 17.14 14.37 -15.45
CA GLY A 123 18.18 14.71 -16.43
C GLY A 123 18.11 13.90 -17.72
N MET A 124 16.95 13.31 -18.05
CA MET A 124 16.78 12.52 -19.27
C MET A 124 16.79 13.46 -20.48
N THR A 125 17.78 13.31 -21.36
CA THR A 125 17.88 14.10 -22.59
C THR A 125 16.94 13.55 -23.67
N VAL A 126 16.52 14.43 -24.57
CA VAL A 126 15.71 14.08 -25.75
C VAL A 126 16.51 13.10 -26.61
N GLY A 127 16.10 11.82 -26.62
CA GLY A 127 16.79 10.76 -27.36
C GLY A 127 16.95 9.42 -26.63
N SER A 128 16.63 9.35 -25.33
CA SER A 128 16.61 8.08 -24.61
C SER A 128 15.39 7.22 -25.00
N ARG A 129 15.56 6.49 -26.10
CA ARG A 129 14.79 5.33 -26.61
C ARG A 129 13.31 5.28 -26.19
N THR A 130 12.44 5.70 -27.11
CA THR A 130 11.09 5.13 -27.23
C THR A 130 11.23 3.62 -27.48
N ILE A 131 11.02 2.82 -26.43
CA ILE A 131 10.95 1.37 -26.57
C ILE A 131 9.56 1.04 -27.12
N SER A 132 9.39 1.17 -28.43
CA SER A 132 8.13 0.91 -29.13
C SER A 132 7.70 -0.56 -29.08
N ASN A 133 8.51 -1.44 -28.49
CA ASN A 133 8.26 -2.87 -28.40
C ASN A 133 8.86 -3.43 -27.10
N VAL A 134 8.25 -3.09 -25.98
CA VAL A 134 8.54 -3.78 -24.71
C VAL A 134 7.87 -5.14 -24.78
N ALA A 135 8.65 -6.23 -24.73
CA ALA A 135 8.08 -7.57 -24.66
C ALA A 135 7.14 -7.67 -23.44
N PRO A 136 5.99 -8.37 -23.51
CA PRO A 136 5.02 -8.42 -22.41
C PRO A 136 5.65 -8.82 -21.07
N GLU A 137 6.58 -9.78 -21.11
CA GLU A 137 7.32 -10.21 -19.93
C GLU A 137 8.17 -9.10 -19.30
N ALA A 138 8.78 -8.22 -20.12
CA ALA A 138 9.58 -7.12 -19.63
C ALA A 138 8.70 -6.06 -18.95
N ALA A 139 7.49 -5.81 -19.46
CA ALA A 139 6.51 -4.93 -18.80
C ALA A 139 6.04 -5.50 -17.45
N VAL A 140 5.74 -6.80 -17.41
CA VAL A 140 5.35 -7.48 -16.16
C VAL A 140 6.50 -7.45 -15.15
N ARG A 141 7.74 -7.75 -15.58
CA ARG A 141 8.92 -7.68 -14.70
C ARG A 141 9.17 -6.26 -14.18
N ALA A 142 9.08 -5.24 -15.03
CA ALA A 142 9.27 -3.85 -14.63
C ALA A 142 8.32 -3.41 -13.51
N ARG A 143 7.07 -3.91 -13.52
CA ARG A 143 6.10 -3.66 -12.45
C ARG A 143 6.32 -4.56 -11.22
N THR A 144 6.61 -5.84 -11.45
CA THR A 144 6.64 -6.85 -10.38
C THR A 144 7.90 -6.78 -9.52
N VAL A 145 9.05 -6.45 -10.12
CA VAL A 145 10.33 -6.42 -9.42
C VAL A 145 10.34 -5.39 -8.27
N PRO A 146 9.97 -4.11 -8.47
CA PRO A 146 9.96 -3.14 -7.38
C PRO A 146 9.04 -3.53 -6.22
N ALA A 147 7.87 -4.12 -6.52
CA ALA A 147 6.94 -4.59 -5.49
C ALA A 147 7.53 -5.76 -4.68
N LYS A 148 8.19 -6.70 -5.34
CA LYS A 148 8.88 -7.81 -4.67
C LYS A 148 10.09 -7.34 -3.88
N GLU A 149 10.84 -6.36 -4.38
CA GLU A 149 11.97 -5.76 -3.66
C GLU A 149 11.51 -5.08 -2.37
N ALA A 150 10.40 -4.32 -2.41
CA ALA A 150 9.81 -3.72 -1.22
C ALA A 150 9.37 -4.77 -0.19
N GLU A 151 8.78 -5.88 -0.64
CA GLU A 151 8.37 -6.98 0.24
C GLU A 151 9.55 -7.73 0.83
N ILE A 152 10.61 -7.95 0.04
CA ILE A 152 11.87 -8.54 0.54
C ILE A 152 12.46 -7.68 1.64
N GLU A 153 12.46 -6.35 1.47
CA GLU A 153 12.99 -5.44 2.49
C GLU A 153 12.15 -5.47 3.77
N ARG A 154 10.81 -5.49 3.64
CA ARG A 154 9.90 -5.67 4.78
C ARG A 154 10.19 -6.96 5.55
N LEU A 155 10.29 -8.09 4.84
CA LEU A 155 10.54 -9.40 5.44
C LEU A 155 11.93 -9.48 6.09
N ARG A 156 12.95 -8.85 5.51
CA ARG A 156 14.28 -8.75 6.10
C ARG A 156 14.25 -7.97 7.42
N ALA A 157 13.57 -6.82 7.45
CA ALA A 157 13.41 -6.04 8.66
C ALA A 157 12.69 -6.83 9.77
N GLU A 158 11.64 -7.56 9.42
CA GLU A 158 10.92 -8.42 10.37
C GLU A 158 11.79 -9.58 10.88
N LEU A 159 12.54 -10.23 9.99
CA LEU A 159 13.44 -11.32 10.35
C LEU A 159 14.56 -10.85 11.29
N GLU A 160 15.12 -9.65 11.07
CA GLU A 160 16.10 -9.08 11.99
C GLU A 160 15.50 -8.73 13.35
N ARG A 161 14.26 -8.22 13.39
CA ARG A 161 13.52 -8.00 14.63
C ARG A 161 13.38 -9.31 15.42
N VAL A 162 12.89 -10.38 14.77
CA VAL A 162 12.69 -11.68 15.42
C VAL A 162 14.02 -12.29 15.89
N ARG A 163 15.10 -12.13 15.12
CA ARG A 163 16.44 -12.57 15.56
C ARG A 163 16.92 -11.82 16.79
N LEU A 164 16.69 -10.52 16.87
CA LEU A 164 17.04 -9.72 18.04
C LEU A 164 16.26 -10.19 19.27
N ASP A 165 14.95 -10.38 19.13
CA ASP A 165 14.09 -10.87 20.21
C ASP A 165 14.49 -12.27 20.68
N ASN A 166 14.75 -13.19 19.76
CA ASN A 166 15.22 -14.53 20.10
C ASN A 166 16.56 -14.51 20.85
N ARG A 167 17.51 -13.66 20.44
CA ARG A 167 18.78 -13.48 21.18
C ARG A 167 18.54 -12.98 22.59
N ARG A 168 17.67 -11.97 22.76
CA ARG A 168 17.32 -11.38 24.06
C ARG A 168 16.61 -12.37 24.98
N LEU A 169 15.63 -13.11 24.46
CA LEU A 169 14.91 -14.12 25.21
C LEU A 169 15.81 -15.30 25.57
N GLY A 170 16.68 -15.71 24.64
CA GLY A 170 17.68 -16.75 24.88
C GLY A 170 18.67 -16.38 25.98
N SER A 171 19.18 -15.14 26.01
CA SER A 171 20.06 -14.69 27.09
C SER A 171 19.35 -14.64 28.43
N ALA A 172 18.11 -14.13 28.46
CA ALA A 172 17.31 -14.09 29.70
C ALA A 172 16.99 -15.48 30.24
N LEU A 173 16.66 -16.43 29.35
CA LEU A 173 16.42 -17.83 29.72
C LEU A 173 17.67 -18.47 30.31
N ASN A 174 18.84 -18.26 29.69
CA ASN A 174 20.10 -18.82 30.17
C ASN A 174 20.51 -18.23 31.53
N GLN A 175 20.29 -16.93 31.72
CA GLN A 175 20.49 -16.28 33.02
C GLN A 175 19.59 -16.91 34.09
N SER A 176 18.29 -17.00 33.83
CA SER A 176 17.34 -17.60 34.78
C SER A 176 17.67 -19.06 35.10
N LYS A 177 18.14 -19.84 34.11
CA LYS A 177 18.62 -21.22 34.34
C LYS A 177 19.87 -21.27 35.22
N ALA A 178 20.80 -20.33 35.04
CA ALA A 178 22.00 -20.25 35.88
C ALA A 178 21.65 -19.89 37.33
N GLU A 179 20.75 -18.93 37.52
CA GLU A 179 20.21 -18.57 38.84
C GLU A 179 19.52 -19.77 39.51
N GLN A 180 18.67 -20.50 38.78
CA GLN A 180 18.03 -21.71 39.28
C GLN A 180 19.04 -22.80 39.66
N ALA A 181 20.10 -22.98 38.88
CA ALA A 181 21.16 -23.93 39.20
C ALA A 181 21.89 -23.54 40.50
N SER A 182 22.24 -22.26 40.68
CA SER A 182 22.87 -21.75 41.90
C SER A 182 21.99 -22.01 43.13
N ILE A 183 20.72 -21.59 43.07
CA ILE A 183 19.76 -21.78 44.16
C ILE A 183 19.61 -23.27 44.50
N LYS A 184 19.60 -24.15 43.49
CA LYS A 184 19.54 -25.60 43.71
C LYS A 184 20.78 -26.12 44.43
N TYR A 185 21.97 -25.67 44.07
CA TYR A 185 23.20 -26.07 44.75
C TYR A 185 23.22 -25.58 46.21
N GLU A 186 22.86 -24.32 46.44
CA GLU A 186 22.74 -23.73 47.79
C GLU A 186 21.73 -24.49 48.67
N LEU A 187 20.57 -24.87 48.11
CA LEU A 187 19.57 -25.65 48.83
C LEU A 187 20.06 -27.06 49.18
N LEU A 188 20.78 -27.73 48.28
CA LEU A 188 21.35 -29.05 48.53
C LEU A 188 22.43 -28.99 49.61
N GLU A 189 23.25 -27.93 49.61
CA GLU A 189 24.25 -27.68 50.65
C GLU A 189 23.59 -27.49 52.02
N ALA A 190 22.62 -26.58 52.12
CA ALA A 190 21.86 -26.35 53.35
C ALA A 190 21.11 -27.60 53.85
N TYR A 191 20.60 -28.43 52.93
CA TYR A 191 19.96 -29.71 53.27
C TYR A 191 20.95 -30.71 53.88
N ASN A 192 22.16 -30.82 53.30
CA ASN A 192 23.20 -31.70 53.82
C ASN A 192 23.65 -31.24 55.21
N GLU A 193 23.91 -29.93 55.40
CA GLU A 193 24.26 -29.37 56.71
C GLU A 193 23.16 -29.63 57.76
N PHE A 194 21.89 -29.44 57.39
CA PHE A 194 20.76 -29.75 58.26
C PHE A 194 20.72 -31.24 58.63
N GLN A 195 20.93 -32.13 57.67
CA GLN A 195 20.95 -33.57 57.90
C GLN A 195 22.11 -33.99 58.81
N GLU A 196 23.29 -33.37 58.65
CA GLU A 196 24.42 -33.55 59.55
C GLU A 196 24.08 -33.09 60.98
N GLY A 197 23.47 -31.91 61.13
CA GLY A 197 23.00 -31.40 62.42
C GLY A 197 21.99 -32.33 63.10
N VAL A 198 21.00 -32.82 62.36
CA VAL A 198 20.00 -33.78 62.86
C VAL A 198 20.67 -35.09 63.28
N SER A 199 21.64 -35.60 62.52
CA SER A 199 22.40 -36.80 62.87
C SER A 199 23.15 -36.62 64.19
N ILE A 200 23.80 -35.47 64.39
CA ILE A 200 24.48 -35.12 65.63
C ILE A 200 23.47 -35.10 66.79
N THR A 201 22.36 -34.39 66.67
CA THR A 201 21.33 -34.33 67.73
C THR A 201 20.70 -35.69 68.02
N ALA A 202 20.47 -36.52 67.00
CA ALA A 202 19.92 -37.86 67.16
C ALA A 202 20.90 -38.82 67.89
N SER A 203 22.21 -38.57 67.78
CA SER A 203 23.23 -39.34 68.49
C SER A 203 23.44 -38.90 69.96
N ILE A 204 22.86 -37.76 70.37
CA ILE A 204 22.84 -37.34 71.78
C ILE A 204 21.79 -38.20 72.50
N PRO A 205 22.18 -39.07 73.44
CA PRO A 205 21.22 -39.88 74.16
C PRO A 205 20.31 -38.97 75.01
N ILE A 206 19.00 -39.24 75.00
CA ILE A 206 17.94 -38.45 75.68
C ILE A 206 18.29 -38.16 77.16
N ARG A 207 19.09 -39.01 77.79
CA ARG A 207 19.57 -38.87 79.16
C ARG A 207 20.45 -37.64 79.41
N ASP A 208 21.21 -37.19 78.42
CA ASP A 208 22.08 -36.02 78.55
C ASP A 208 21.29 -34.70 78.38
N MET A 209 20.20 -34.74 77.59
CA MET A 209 19.23 -33.64 77.50
C MET A 209 18.42 -33.48 78.79
N GLU A 210 18.03 -34.60 79.44
CA GLU A 210 17.41 -34.58 80.77
C GLU A 210 18.35 -34.00 81.84
N GLN A 211 19.64 -34.38 81.84
CA GLN A 211 20.63 -33.83 82.79
C GLN A 211 20.91 -32.32 82.56
N LEU A 212 20.89 -31.85 81.31
CA LEU A 212 21.01 -30.42 81.02
C LEU A 212 19.77 -29.62 81.47
N PHE A 213 18.56 -30.18 81.31
CA PHE A 213 17.34 -29.56 81.82
C PHE A 213 17.28 -29.56 83.36
N GLU A 214 17.72 -30.63 84.01
CA GLU A 214 17.78 -30.74 85.48
C GLU A 214 18.82 -29.80 86.07
N SER A 215 20.00 -29.67 85.44
CA SER A 215 21.05 -28.72 85.87
C SER A 215 20.66 -27.25 85.66
N ALA A 216 19.90 -26.93 84.61
CA ALA A 216 19.35 -25.59 84.39
C ALA A 216 18.18 -25.28 85.34
N SER A 217 17.35 -26.26 85.69
CA SER A 217 16.27 -26.09 86.67
C SER A 217 16.79 -25.92 88.10
N LEU A 218 17.93 -26.53 88.44
CA LEU A 218 18.61 -26.34 89.74
C LEU A 218 19.21 -24.93 89.91
N HIS A 219 19.49 -24.19 88.82
CA HIS A 219 20.05 -22.84 88.89
C HIS A 219 19.00 -21.71 89.00
N VAL A 220 17.71 -22.03 88.89
CA VAL A 220 16.59 -21.09 89.08
C VAL A 220 15.96 -21.23 90.48
N GLN A 221 16.39 -22.22 91.27
CA GLN A 221 15.83 -22.57 92.57
C GLN A 221 16.78 -22.34 93.76
N ASP A 222 17.82 -21.52 93.60
CA ASP A 222 18.56 -20.93 94.73
C ASP A 222 18.09 -19.47 94.95
N PRO A 223 17.46 -19.14 96.10
CA PRO A 223 17.03 -17.79 96.47
C PRO A 223 18.18 -16.87 96.92
#